data_AF-A0A429E6H6-F1
#
_entry.id   AF-A0A429E6H6-F1
#
_cell.length_a   1.000
_cell.length_b   1.000
_cell.length_c   1.000
_cell.angle_alpha   90.00
_cell.angle_beta   90.00
_cell.angle_gamma   90.00
#
_symmetry.space_group_name_H-M   'P 1'
#
loop_
_entity.id
_entity.type
_entity.pdbx_description
1 polymer ?
#
loop_
_entity_poly.entity_id
_entity_poly.type
_entity_poly.pdbx_seq_one_letter_code
_entity_poly.pdbx_strand_id
1 'polypeptide(L)' 'MDEPDLTGATVYEAAEKPSLGGGRWYVLPDDTTYFQPFDGVPRPALVAASTLRDMPTWTEVPNQ' A
#
# COMPACT_ATOMS: atom_id res chain seq x y z
N MET A 1 2.79 -6.69 -19.33
CA MET A 1 1.76 -6.18 -18.41
C MET A 1 2.22 -4.79 -18.07
N ASP A 2 1.42 -3.79 -18.42
CA ASP A 2 1.66 -2.41 -18.02
C ASP A 2 1.69 -2.31 -16.49
N GLU A 3 2.62 -1.51 -15.96
CA GLU A 3 2.68 -1.20 -14.54
C GLU A 3 1.39 -0.45 -14.13
N PRO A 4 0.82 -0.75 -12.95
CA PRO A 4 -0.36 -0.03 -12.47
C PRO A 4 -0.01 1.45 -12.27
N ASP A 5 -0.89 2.34 -12.71
CA ASP A 5 -0.76 3.77 -12.42
C ASP A 5 -1.06 4.01 -10.94
N LEU A 6 -0.02 4.32 -10.16
CA LEU A 6 -0.11 4.56 -8.71
C LEU A 6 0.12 6.03 -8.35
N THR A 7 0.16 6.93 -9.33
CA THR A 7 0.49 8.35 -9.11
C THR A 7 -0.54 9.05 -8.22
N GLY A 8 -1.81 8.65 -8.31
CA GLY A 8 -2.89 9.15 -7.45
C GLY A 8 -3.13 8.36 -6.17
N ALA A 9 -2.29 7.37 -5.85
CA ALA A 9 -2.52 6.49 -4.71
C ALA A 9 -2.11 7.14 -3.38
N THR A 10 -2.88 6.86 -2.34
CA THR A 10 -2.45 7.06 -0.96
C THR A 10 -1.54 5.91 -0.54
N VAL A 11 -0.36 6.23 0.02
CA VAL A 11 0.63 5.22 0.41
C VAL A 11 0.54 4.95 1.90
N TYR A 12 0.55 3.68 2.28
CA TYR A 12 0.60 3.22 3.65
C TYR A 12 1.82 2.33 3.87
N GLU A 13 2.53 2.56 4.96
CA GLU A 13 3.66 1.74 5.41
C GLU A 13 3.39 1.18 6.80
N ALA A 14 3.94 0.00 7.11
CA ALA A 14 3.86 -0.57 8.46
C ALA A 14 4.73 0.25 9.41
N ALA A 15 4.12 0.87 10.42
CA ALA A 15 4.80 1.83 11.30
C ALA A 15 5.96 1.20 12.09
N GLU A 16 5.83 -0.05 12.55
CA GLU A 16 6.71 -0.61 13.58
C GLU A 16 7.03 -2.11 13.43
N LYS A 17 6.69 -2.72 12.28
CA LYS A 17 6.89 -4.18 12.09
C LYS A 17 7.47 -4.54 10.74
N PRO A 18 8.81 -4.61 10.61
CA PRO A 18 9.46 -5.18 9.43
C PRO A 18 9.05 -6.66 9.17
N SER A 19 8.54 -7.36 10.18
CA SER A 19 8.05 -8.75 10.09
C SER A 19 6.69 -8.91 9.42
N LEU A 20 5.89 -7.84 9.26
CA LEU A 20 4.61 -7.89 8.53
C LEU A 20 4.78 -7.84 7.00
N GLY A 21 6.00 -8.00 6.51
CA GLY A 21 6.36 -7.86 5.11
C GLY A 21 6.66 -6.40 4.81
N GLY A 22 7.90 -6.00 5.11
CA GLY A 22 8.41 -4.67 4.75
C GLY A 22 8.10 -4.33 3.28
N GLY A 23 7.23 -3.35 3.10
CA GLY A 23 6.70 -2.95 1.80
C GLY A 23 5.70 -1.81 1.94
N ARG A 24 5.31 -1.27 0.78
CA ARG A 24 4.36 -0.17 0.65
C ARG A 24 3.03 -0.68 0.17
N TRP A 25 1.97 -0.18 0.78
CA TRP A 25 0.61 -0.36 0.31
C TRP A 25 0.17 0.88 -0.42
N TYR A 26 -0.47 0.72 -1.56
CA TYR A 26 -1.00 1.80 -2.37
C TYR A 26 -2.50 1.64 -2.44
N VAL A 27 -3.24 2.70 -2.13
CA VAL A 27 -4.70 2.73 -2.18
C VAL A 27 -5.10 3.75 -3.22
N LEU A 28 -5.74 3.30 -4.29
CA LEU A 28 -6.27 4.17 -5.32
C LEU A 28 -7.58 4.85 -4.87
N PRO A 29 -7.98 5.95 -5.54
CA PRO A 29 -9.24 6.63 -5.24
C PRO A 29 -10.50 5.79 -5.43
N ASP A 30 -10.41 4.72 -6.22
CA ASP A 30 -11.48 3.73 -6.43
C ASP A 30 -11.50 2.62 -5.35
N ASP A 31 -10.74 2.81 -4.27
CA ASP A 31 -10.50 1.86 -3.18
C ASP A 31 -9.79 0.55 -3.58
N THR A 32 -9.21 0.48 -4.79
CA THR A 32 -8.32 -0.62 -5.19
C THR A 32 -7.02 -0.54 -4.41
N THR A 33 -6.54 -1.68 -3.92
CA THR A 33 -5.29 -1.76 -3.17
C THR A 33 -4.22 -2.55 -3.90
N TYR A 34 -2.99 -2.06 -3.80
CA TYR A 34 -1.79 -2.72 -4.29
C TYR A 34 -0.80 -2.85 -3.14
N PHE A 35 -0.07 -3.95 -3.16
CA PHE A 35 1.05 -4.18 -2.25
C PHE A 35 2.35 -4.26 -3.05
N GLN A 36 3.33 -3.45 -2.69
CA GLN A 36 4.68 -3.50 -3.23
C GLN A 36 5.65 -3.93 -2.12
N PRO A 37 6.28 -5.11 -2.25
CA PRO A 37 7.43 -5.46 -1.40
C PRO A 37 8.60 -4.48 -1.64
N PHE A 38 9.48 -4.27 -0.65
CA PHE A 38 10.64 -3.35 -0.80
C PHE A 38 11.48 -3.58 -2.08
N ASP A 39 11.71 -4.84 -2.45
CA ASP A 39 12.46 -5.24 -3.66
C ASP A 39 11.54 -5.82 -4.76
N GLY A 40 10.25 -5.47 -4.73
CA GLY A 40 9.24 -6.03 -5.62
C GLY A 40 8.53 -4.99 -6.48
N VAL A 41 7.77 -5.50 -7.44
CA VAL A 41 6.79 -4.71 -8.20
C VAL A 41 5.47 -4.63 -7.45
N PRO A 42 4.74 -3.51 -7.57
CA PRO A 42 3.39 -3.41 -7.02
C PRO A 42 2.49 -4.45 -7.67
N ARG A 43 1.73 -5.16 -6.83
CA ARG A 43 0.77 -6.18 -7.26
C ARG A 43 -0.58 -5.96 -6.60
N PRO A 44 -1.69 -6.24 -7.28
CA PRO A 44 -3.02 -6.08 -6.70
C PRO A 44 -3.16 -6.98 -5.47
N ALA A 45 -3.80 -6.44 -4.44
CA ALA A 45 -4.05 -7.14 -3.19
C ALA A 45 -5.56 -7.19 -2.89
N LEU A 46 -5.97 -8.19 -2.11
CA LEU A 46 -7.36 -8.35 -1.67
C LEU A 46 -7.65 -7.64 -0.35
N VAL A 47 -6.68 -6.90 0.19
CA VAL A 47 -6.86 -6.14 1.44
C VAL A 47 -7.73 -4.93 1.13
N ALA A 48 -8.74 -4.67 1.95
CA ALA A 48 -9.59 -3.51 1.75
C ALA A 48 -8.85 -2.20 2.10
N ALA A 49 -9.11 -1.14 1.35
CA ALA A 49 -8.61 0.20 1.64
C ALA A 49 -8.93 0.65 3.08
N SER A 50 -10.14 0.33 3.56
CA SER A 50 -10.55 0.59 4.94
C SER A 50 -9.65 -0.10 5.97
N THR A 51 -9.16 -1.30 5.71
CA THR A 51 -8.21 -1.97 6.63
C THR A 51 -6.91 -1.19 6.79
N LEU A 52 -6.41 -0.57 5.72
CA LEU A 52 -5.21 0.25 5.76
C LEU A 52 -5.46 1.60 6.44
N ARG A 53 -6.65 2.19 6.26
CA ARG A 53 -7.06 3.45 6.87
C ARG A 53 -7.40 3.33 8.36
N ASP A 54 -8.09 2.27 8.76
CA ASP A 54 -8.66 2.10 10.09
C ASP A 54 -7.69 1.44 11.08
N MET A 55 -6.70 0.68 10.59
CA MET A 55 -5.76 -0.01 11.47
C MET A 55 -4.57 0.90 11.85
N PRO A 56 -4.29 1.08 13.15
CA PRO A 56 -3.17 1.91 13.61
C PRO A 56 -1.79 1.29 13.32
N THR A 57 -1.75 0.09 12.76
CA THR A 57 -0.50 -0.56 12.31
C THR A 57 0.07 0.10 11.06
N TRP A 58 -0.79 0.72 10.25
CA TRP A 58 -0.43 1.38 9.00
C TRP A 58 -0.36 2.89 9.20
N THR A 59 0.69 3.50 8.65
CA THR A 59 0.86 4.94 8.66
C THR A 59 0.80 5.44 7.23
N GLU A 60 -0.05 6.43 7.01
CA GLU A 60 -0.09 7.15 5.74
C GLU A 60 1.22 7.92 5.57
N VAL A 61 1.88 7.70 4.44
CA VAL A 61 3.12 8.38 4.07
C VAL A 61 2.95 9.13 2.75
N PRO A 62 3.69 10.22 2.53
CA PRO A 62 3.62 10.95 1.27
C PRO A 62 3.99 10.05 0.09
N ASN A 63 3.16 10.03 -0.95
CA ASN A 63 3.52 9.46 -2.24
C ASN A 63 4.56 10.41 -2.88
N GLN A 64 5.83 10.01 -2.92
CA GLN A 64 6.94 10.82 -3.45
C GLN A 64 7.16 10.60 -4.94
#